data_AF-A0AAU7QAC9-F1
#
_entry.id   AF-A0AAU7QAC9-F1
#
_cell.length_a   1.000
_cell.length_b   1.000
_cell.length_c   1.000
_cell.angle_alpha   90.00
_cell.angle_beta   90.00
_cell.angle_gamma   90.00
#
_symmetry.space_group_name_H-M   'P 1'
#
loop_
_entity.id
_entity.type
_entity.pdbx_description
1 polymer ?
#
loop_
_entity_poly.entity_id
_entity_poly.type
_entity_poly.pdbx_seq_one_letter_code
_entity_poly.pdbx_strand_id
1 'polypeptide(L)'
;MAAHFTTSDAESLLKAFDARISQTEAKGKITTWEKSDDGKYYTHKAADWSKKAWFRPKIEAAQLTFNIIKPKNKNVGVLAYAYYHGHLIETFLTHFDTSFDSGTASAMPEADDNVGS
;
A
#
# COMPACT_ATOMS: atom_id res chain seq x y z
N MET A 1 11.06 -0.34 -3.21
CA MET A 1 10.88 -1.26 -2.07
C MET A 1 9.42 -1.65 -2.06
N ALA A 2 9.11 -2.85 -1.60
CA ALA A 2 7.78 -3.39 -1.67
C ALA A 2 7.27 -3.83 -0.29
N ALA A 3 5.95 -3.82 -0.14
CA ALA A 3 5.26 -4.55 0.91
C ALA A 3 4.56 -5.76 0.30
N HIS A 4 4.70 -6.93 0.92
CA HIS A 4 4.07 -8.17 0.47
C HIS A 4 3.11 -8.69 1.54
N PHE A 5 1.92 -9.07 1.10
CA PHE A 5 0.94 -9.78 1.91
C PHE A 5 0.74 -11.17 1.33
N THR A 6 1.21 -12.19 2.03
CA THR A 6 1.04 -13.60 1.61
C THR A 6 -0.43 -13.97 1.75
N THR A 7 -1.07 -14.39 0.66
CA THR A 7 -2.49 -14.77 0.65
C THR A 7 -2.78 -15.64 -0.56
N SER A 8 -3.74 -16.55 -0.43
CA SER A 8 -4.23 -17.35 -1.56
C SER A 8 -5.26 -16.61 -2.43
N ASP A 9 -5.74 -15.44 -1.99
CA ASP A 9 -6.73 -14.64 -2.70
C ASP A 9 -6.40 -13.14 -2.67
N ALA A 10 -5.36 -12.77 -3.43
CA ALA A 10 -4.88 -11.40 -3.54
C ALA A 10 -5.90 -10.46 -4.18
N GLU A 11 -6.76 -10.96 -5.07
CA GLU A 11 -7.81 -10.16 -5.72
C GLU A 11 -8.88 -9.74 -4.72
N SER A 12 -9.41 -10.68 -3.93
CA SER A 12 -10.39 -10.38 -2.90
C SER A 12 -9.80 -9.46 -1.82
N LEU A 13 -8.54 -9.67 -1.43
CA LEU A 13 -7.87 -8.81 -0.46
C LEU A 13 -7.74 -7.36 -0.96
N LEU A 14 -7.31 -7.17 -2.22
CA LEU A 14 -7.21 -5.83 -2.81
C LEU A 14 -8.59 -5.16 -2.94
N LYS A 15 -9.61 -5.91 -3.36
CA LYS A 15 -10.99 -5.42 -3.46
C LYS A 15 -11.56 -5.02 -2.11
N ALA A 16 -11.26 -5.78 -1.05
CA ALA A 16 -11.65 -5.44 0.31
C ALA A 16 -10.96 -4.15 0.79
N PHE A 17 -9.68 -3.98 0.49
CA PHE A 17 -8.95 -2.75 0.79
C PHE A 17 -9.57 -1.52 0.10
N ASP A 18 -9.86 -1.63 -1.20
CA ASP A 18 -10.56 -0.60 -1.96
C ASP A 18 -11.92 -0.25 -1.33
N ALA A 19 -12.72 -1.26 -1.00
CA ALA A 19 -14.03 -1.07 -0.41
C ALA A 19 -13.97 -0.34 0.94
N ARG A 20 -13.00 -0.70 1.81
CA ARG A 20 -12.81 -0.03 3.11
C ARG A 20 -12.36 1.42 2.98
N ILE A 21 -11.65 1.80 1.91
CA ILE A 21 -11.30 3.20 1.63
C ILE A 21 -12.55 3.97 1.15
N SER A 22 -13.32 3.39 0.22
CA SER A 22 -14.41 4.09 -0.46
C SER A 22 -15.75 4.10 0.29
N GLN A 23 -15.95 3.21 1.26
CA GLN A 23 -17.24 3.08 1.95
C GLN A 23 -17.68 4.37 2.66
N THR A 24 -19.00 4.56 2.77
CA THR A 24 -19.61 5.71 3.44
C THR A 24 -19.71 5.53 4.95
N GLU A 25 -19.93 4.30 5.41
CA GLU A 25 -20.13 3.98 6.81
C GLU A 25 -18.82 4.14 7.59
N ALA A 26 -18.87 4.83 8.72
CA ALA A 26 -17.67 5.08 9.54
C ALA A 26 -17.04 3.79 10.09
N LYS A 27 -17.86 2.78 10.40
CA LYS A 27 -17.39 1.53 11.02
C LYS A 27 -16.46 0.77 10.07
N GLY A 28 -15.20 0.64 10.47
CA GLY A 28 -14.18 -0.11 9.72
C GLY A 28 -13.67 0.59 8.47
N LYS A 29 -14.03 1.88 8.26
CA LYS A 29 -13.54 2.70 7.15
C LYS A 29 -12.07 3.03 7.33
N ILE A 30 -11.30 2.92 6.26
CA ILE A 30 -9.92 3.36 6.21
C ILE A 30 -9.92 4.82 5.75
N THR A 31 -9.55 5.73 6.65
CA THR A 31 -9.54 7.18 6.40
C THR A 31 -8.13 7.75 6.18
N THR A 32 -7.10 6.92 6.34
CA THR A 32 -5.67 7.23 6.28
C THR A 32 -5.06 7.05 4.89
N TRP A 33 -5.70 6.31 4.00
CA TRP A 33 -5.27 6.07 2.63
C TRP A 33 -6.24 6.68 1.63
N GLU A 34 -5.72 7.09 0.47
CA GLU A 34 -6.51 7.47 -0.69
C GLU A 34 -5.98 6.80 -1.94
N LYS A 35 -6.89 6.58 -2.90
CA LYS A 35 -6.57 6.08 -4.23
C LYS A 35 -6.30 7.28 -5.15
N SER A 36 -5.33 7.14 -6.06
CA SER A 36 -5.07 8.15 -7.09
C SER A 36 -6.29 8.35 -7.99
N ASP A 37 -6.38 9.52 -8.65
CA ASP A 37 -7.50 9.86 -9.53
C ASP A 37 -7.69 8.85 -10.68
N ASP A 38 -6.61 8.22 -11.14
CA ASP A 38 -6.64 7.18 -12.18
C ASP A 38 -6.93 5.77 -11.64
N GLY A 39 -7.12 5.63 -10.33
CA GLY A 39 -7.45 4.36 -9.67
C GLY A 39 -6.31 3.33 -9.67
N LYS A 40 -5.06 3.73 -9.96
CA LYS A 40 -3.93 2.78 -10.09
C LYS A 40 -3.01 2.73 -8.88
N TYR A 41 -2.99 3.77 -8.06
CA TYR A 41 -2.03 3.92 -6.98
C TYR A 41 -2.72 4.30 -5.67
N TYR A 42 -2.03 4.08 -4.56
CA TYR A 42 -2.45 4.50 -3.23
C TYR A 42 -1.42 5.42 -2.60
N THR A 43 -1.86 6.45 -1.89
CA THR A 43 -1.01 7.31 -1.06
C THR A 43 -1.60 7.46 0.32
N HIS A 44 -0.75 7.73 1.31
CA HIS A 44 -1.21 8.12 2.63
C HIS A 44 -1.85 9.52 2.58
N LYS A 45 -2.79 9.83 3.47
CA LYS A 45 -3.53 11.12 3.50
C LYS A 45 -3.02 12.13 4.51
N ALA A 46 -2.22 11.71 5.49
CA ALA A 46 -1.64 12.65 6.45
C ALA A 46 -0.86 13.75 5.73
N ALA A 47 -1.02 15.00 6.16
CA ALA A 47 -0.52 16.19 5.45
C ALA A 47 0.99 16.11 5.15
N ASP A 48 1.79 15.61 6.08
CA ASP A 48 3.24 15.48 5.93
C ASP A 48 3.67 14.30 5.04
N TRP A 49 2.77 13.41 4.68
CA TRP A 49 3.09 12.17 3.97
C TRP A 49 2.40 12.07 2.62
N SER A 50 1.29 12.78 2.42
CA SER A 50 0.50 12.71 1.20
C SER A 50 1.34 13.02 -0.04
N LYS A 51 1.23 12.15 -1.04
CA LYS A 51 1.87 12.23 -2.36
C LYS A 51 3.41 12.27 -2.31
N LYS A 52 4.03 11.91 -1.17
CA LYS A 52 5.49 11.75 -1.06
C LYS A 52 5.98 10.40 -1.60
N ALA A 53 5.12 9.40 -1.60
CA ALA A 53 5.30 8.12 -2.28
C ALA A 53 3.93 7.59 -2.72
N TRP A 54 3.95 6.57 -3.56
CA TRP A 54 2.74 5.90 -4.03
C TRP A 54 2.96 4.39 -3.96
N PHE A 55 1.93 3.65 -3.62
CA PHE A 55 1.91 2.20 -3.78
C PHE A 55 1.18 1.81 -5.04
N ARG A 56 1.80 0.96 -5.86
CA ARG A 56 1.14 0.26 -6.95
C ARG A 56 0.83 -1.17 -6.51
N PRO A 57 -0.43 -1.61 -6.47
CA PRO A 57 -0.75 -2.99 -6.19
C PRO A 57 -0.39 -3.89 -7.37
N LYS A 58 -0.03 -5.12 -7.08
CA LYS A 58 0.22 -6.19 -8.04
C LYS A 58 -0.38 -7.48 -7.47
N ILE A 59 -1.34 -8.04 -8.20
CA ILE A 59 -1.96 -9.32 -7.88
C ILE A 59 -1.04 -10.44 -8.40
N GLU A 60 -0.64 -11.32 -7.51
CA GLU A 60 0.15 -12.51 -7.81
C GLU A 60 -0.54 -13.74 -7.19
N ALA A 61 -0.17 -14.94 -7.66
CA ALA A 61 -0.92 -16.16 -7.32
C ALA A 61 -0.94 -16.50 -5.81
N ALA A 62 0.08 -16.09 -5.06
CA ALA A 62 0.23 -16.39 -3.63
C ALA A 62 0.49 -15.14 -2.77
N GLN A 63 0.37 -13.94 -3.36
CA GLN A 63 0.61 -12.71 -2.63
C GLN A 63 -0.04 -11.50 -3.29
N LEU A 64 -0.36 -10.50 -2.47
CA LEU A 64 -0.62 -9.13 -2.90
C LEU A 64 0.63 -8.28 -2.61
N THR A 65 1.25 -7.79 -3.67
CA THR A 65 2.45 -6.95 -3.57
C THR A 65 2.09 -5.49 -3.80
N PHE A 66 2.66 -4.60 -3.00
CA PHE A 66 2.57 -3.15 -3.16
C PHE A 66 3.96 -2.56 -3.39
N ASN A 67 4.24 -2.18 -4.63
CA ASN A 67 5.51 -1.57 -5.03
C ASN A 67 5.51 -0.06 -4.79
N ILE A 68 6.61 0.48 -4.27
CA ILE A 68 6.78 1.92 -4.12
C ILE A 68 7.10 2.57 -5.47
N ILE A 69 6.28 3.54 -5.84
CA ILE A 69 6.44 4.40 -7.01
C ILE A 69 6.70 5.83 -6.55
N LYS A 70 7.76 6.43 -7.08
CA LYS A 70 8.12 7.81 -6.80
C LYS A 70 7.17 8.81 -7.45
N PRO A 71 6.96 10.00 -6.85
CA PRO A 71 6.37 11.13 -7.55
C PRO A 71 7.25 11.56 -8.73
N LYS A 72 6.64 12.15 -9.78
CA LYS A 72 7.35 12.51 -11.04
C LYS A 72 8.66 13.28 -10.83
N ASN A 73 8.69 14.20 -9.86
CA ASN A 73 9.79 15.15 -9.68
C ASN A 73 10.54 14.99 -8.33
N LYS A 74 10.37 13.86 -7.63
CA LYS A 74 11.01 13.64 -6.31
C LYS A 74 11.40 12.17 -6.16
N ASN A 75 12.56 11.92 -5.57
CA ASN A 75 12.93 10.57 -5.13
C ASN A 75 12.22 10.24 -3.80
N VAL A 76 12.07 8.95 -3.51
CA VAL A 76 11.50 8.49 -2.24
C VAL A 76 12.64 8.31 -1.23
N GLY A 77 12.71 9.22 -0.25
CA GLY A 77 13.71 9.13 0.83
C GLY A 77 13.39 8.02 1.84
N VAL A 78 14.40 7.65 2.64
CA VAL A 78 14.31 6.51 3.58
C VAL A 78 13.11 6.60 4.53
N LEU A 79 12.93 7.78 5.10
CA LEU A 79 11.85 8.04 6.04
C LEU A 79 10.46 7.88 5.39
N ALA A 80 10.31 8.27 4.12
CA ALA A 80 9.04 8.21 3.42
C ALA A 80 8.63 6.75 3.14
N TYR A 81 9.54 5.92 2.62
CA TYR A 81 9.16 4.54 2.36
C TYR A 81 8.96 3.74 3.66
N ALA A 82 9.76 4.00 4.70
CA ALA A 82 9.60 3.33 5.99
C ALA A 82 8.24 3.67 6.62
N TYR A 83 7.84 4.95 6.57
CA TYR A 83 6.52 5.39 7.01
C TYR A 83 5.42 4.68 6.23
N TYR A 84 5.51 4.66 4.90
CA TYR A 84 4.50 4.05 4.04
C TYR A 84 4.33 2.55 4.29
N HIS A 85 5.42 1.77 4.34
CA HIS A 85 5.33 0.33 4.59
C HIS A 85 4.78 0.02 5.99
N GLY A 86 5.28 0.70 7.01
CA GLY A 86 4.85 0.46 8.39
C GLY A 86 3.35 0.68 8.55
N HIS A 87 2.85 1.81 8.07
CA HIS A 87 1.42 2.14 8.16
C HIS A 87 0.57 1.25 7.26
N LEU A 88 1.09 0.75 6.13
CA LEU A 88 0.34 -0.16 5.27
C LEU A 88 0.17 -1.52 5.95
N ILE A 89 1.25 -2.07 6.54
CA ILE A 89 1.19 -3.32 7.31
C ILE A 89 0.26 -3.17 8.51
N GLU A 90 0.37 -2.07 9.26
CA GLU A 90 -0.56 -1.76 10.35
C GLU A 90 -2.02 -1.72 9.89
N THR A 91 -2.28 -1.06 8.76
CA THR A 91 -3.63 -0.98 8.17
C THR A 91 -4.15 -2.37 7.81
N PHE A 92 -3.30 -3.23 7.26
CA PHE A 92 -3.74 -4.58 6.88
C PHE A 92 -3.99 -5.45 8.12
N LEU A 93 -3.12 -5.41 9.11
CA LEU A 93 -3.33 -6.11 10.39
C LEU A 93 -4.59 -5.63 11.13
N THR A 94 -4.94 -4.36 11.05
CA THR A 94 -6.11 -3.82 11.77
C THR A 94 -7.44 -4.06 11.07
N HIS A 95 -7.43 -4.27 9.75
CA HIS A 95 -8.66 -4.39 8.96
C HIS A 95 -8.87 -5.77 8.32
N PHE A 96 -7.82 -6.57 8.16
CA PHE A 96 -7.80 -7.79 7.32
C PHE A 96 -6.95 -8.93 7.92
N ASP A 97 -6.71 -8.96 9.23
CA ASP A 97 -5.88 -9.95 9.95
C ASP A 97 -6.18 -11.44 9.65
N THR A 98 -7.39 -11.73 9.18
CA THR A 98 -7.84 -13.08 8.81
C THR A 98 -7.83 -13.35 7.30
N SER A 99 -7.40 -12.39 6.49
CA SER A 99 -7.43 -12.44 5.01
C SER A 99 -6.05 -12.62 4.38
N PHE A 100 -4.98 -12.67 5.18
CA PHE A 100 -3.60 -12.90 4.76
C PHE A 100 -2.81 -13.58 5.88
N ASP A 101 -1.74 -14.29 5.52
CA ASP A 101 -0.94 -15.09 6.46
C ASP A 101 0.22 -14.31 7.07
N SER A 102 0.82 -13.40 6.30
CA SER A 102 1.94 -12.56 6.74
C SER A 102 2.03 -11.26 5.95
N GLY A 103 2.51 -10.20 6.61
CA GLY A 103 2.86 -8.92 6.00
C GLY A 103 4.35 -8.65 6.15
N THR A 104 5.06 -8.40 5.06
CA THR A 104 6.51 -8.14 5.05
C THR A 104 6.83 -6.89 4.25
N ALA A 105 7.96 -6.24 4.55
CA ALA A 105 8.45 -5.10 3.78
C ALA A 105 9.93 -5.28 3.46
N SER A 106 10.32 -5.01 2.21
CA SER A 106 11.72 -5.03 1.81
C SER A 106 12.43 -3.73 2.14
N ALA A 107 13.67 -3.85 2.59
CA ALA A 107 14.52 -2.69 2.91
C ALA A 107 15.09 -2.00 1.67
N MET A 108 15.24 -2.74 0.56
CA MET A 108 15.83 -2.29 -0.69
C MET A 108 14.84 -2.39 -1.86
N PRO A 109 15.04 -1.64 -2.96
CA PRO A 109 14.18 -1.75 -4.14
C PRO A 109 14.23 -3.14 -4.78
N GLU A 110 13.08 -3.60 -5.23
CA GLU A 110 12.87 -4.79 -6.03
C GLU A 110 12.61 -4.41 -7.49
N ALA A 111 12.54 -5.41 -8.38
CA ALA A 111 12.52 -5.21 -9.83
C ALA A 111 11.41 -4.28 -10.34
N ASP A 112 10.25 -4.26 -9.67
CA ASP A 112 9.08 -3.47 -10.07
C ASP A 112 8.99 -2.09 -9.39
N ASP A 113 9.99 -1.72 -8.58
CA ASP A 113 10.00 -0.45 -7.85
C ASP A 113 10.67 0.70 -8.62
N ASN A 114 10.12 1.90 -8.48
CA ASN A 114 10.70 3.11 -9.06
C ASN A 114 10.92 4.16 -7.97
N VAL A 115 12.11 4.16 -7.37
CA VAL A 115 12.46 5.02 -6.22
C VAL A 115 13.36 6.21 -6.58
N GLY A 116 13.87 6.21 -7.83
CA GLY A 116 14.89 7.14 -8.31
C GLY A 116 16.30 6.72 -7.89
N SER A 117 17.23 6.77 -8.85
CA SER A 117 18.67 6.61 -8.63
C SER A 117 19.22 7.71 -7.73
#